data_AF-A0A4V6AR17-F1
#
_entry.id   AF-A0A4V6AR17-F1
#
_cell.length_a   1.000
_cell.length_b   1.000
_cell.length_c   1.000
_cell.angle_alpha   90.00
_cell.angle_beta   90.00
_cell.angle_gamma   90.00
#
_symmetry.space_group_name_H-M   'P 1'
#
loop_
_entity.id
_entity.type
_entity.pdbx_description
1 polymer ?
#
loop_
_entity_poly.entity_id
_entity_poly.type
_entity_poly.pdbx_seq_one_letter_code
_entity_poly.pdbx_strand_id
1 'polypeptide(L)'
;MISRLHVLVLQLAEQAGIPAGVFNVVPCSREKTPSVGEVLCTDPLVAKISFTGSTATGKILLKMAADTVKKASMELGGHAPFIVFDSADVDAAVSGAMASKFRNSGQTCVCSNRFLVQSGIHDRFMEKLSQAMDAELRVGHGLDPETTQGPLINSRAAEKVAQQVSDAVSRGATLLKGGKRLDGSFMEPTLLTGVTTDMLCMKEETFGPLLPVVRFNTEEEALAIANASHVGLAGYCYSQDVSQIWRVAEALEVGIVGVNEGLLSTAEATFGGVKQSGLGREGSKYGIEEYLEVKYMCFGNLKP
;
A
#
# COMPACT_ATOMS: atom_id res chain seq x y z
N MET A 1 19.81 14.43 -3.49
CA MET A 1 20.52 13.40 -2.71
C MET A 1 19.79 12.07 -2.94
N ILE A 2 20.21 11.27 -3.91
CA ILE A 2 19.61 9.94 -4.13
C ILE A 2 19.92 9.13 -2.87
N SER A 3 18.90 8.59 -2.22
CA SER A 3 19.06 7.82 -0.98
C SER A 3 20.11 6.73 -1.16
N ARG A 4 21.24 6.83 -0.46
CA ARG A 4 22.37 5.88 -0.54
C ARG A 4 22.10 4.58 0.23
N LEU A 5 20.85 4.32 0.65
CA LEU A 5 20.51 3.18 1.49
C LEU A 5 20.96 1.86 0.86
N HIS A 6 20.74 1.67 -0.45
CA HIS A 6 21.19 0.48 -1.17
C HIS A 6 22.71 0.34 -1.22
N VAL A 7 23.46 1.44 -1.31
CA VAL A 7 24.93 1.44 -1.25
C VAL A 7 25.41 1.07 0.16
N LEU A 8 24.75 1.59 1.20
CA LEU A 8 25.07 1.25 2.58
C LEU A 8 24.82 -0.24 2.85
N VAL A 9 23.70 -0.79 2.36
CA VAL A 9 23.39 -2.23 2.47
C VAL A 9 24.46 -3.07 1.75
N LEU A 10 24.93 -2.64 0.57
CA LEU A 10 26.03 -3.32 -0.13
C LEU A 10 27.32 -3.33 0.72
N GLN A 11 27.70 -2.21 1.33
CA GLN A 11 28.87 -2.13 2.22
C GLN A 11 28.73 -3.06 3.43
N LEU A 12 27.53 -3.16 4.01
CA LEU A 12 27.26 -4.09 5.12
C LEU A 12 27.30 -5.56 4.67
N ALA A 13 26.83 -5.87 3.46
CA ALA A 13 26.93 -7.21 2.89
C ALA A 13 28.39 -7.63 2.66
N GLU A 14 29.24 -6.71 2.17
CA GLU A 14 30.68 -6.93 2.05
C GLU A 14 31.33 -7.18 3.41
N GLN A 15 31.00 -6.36 4.42
CA GLN A 15 31.49 -6.55 5.79
C GLN A 15 31.03 -7.87 6.42
N ALA A 16 29.83 -8.34 6.09
CA ALA A 16 29.31 -9.63 6.52
C ALA A 16 29.98 -10.83 5.81
N GLY A 17 30.84 -10.57 4.82
CA GLY A 17 31.56 -11.62 4.07
C GLY A 17 30.74 -12.25 2.94
N ILE A 18 29.70 -11.59 2.43
CA ILE A 18 28.97 -12.05 1.25
C ILE A 18 29.93 -12.07 0.04
N PRO A 19 30.06 -13.20 -0.69
CA PRO A 19 30.99 -13.30 -1.80
C PRO A 19 30.68 -12.30 -2.94
N ALA A 20 31.74 -11.85 -3.62
CA ALA A 20 31.61 -10.98 -4.78
C ALA A 20 30.71 -11.60 -5.85
N GLY A 21 29.78 -10.81 -6.39
CA GLY A 21 28.82 -11.26 -7.40
C GLY A 21 27.51 -11.84 -6.84
N VAL A 22 27.41 -12.13 -5.53
CA VAL A 22 26.15 -12.63 -4.92
C VAL A 22 25.14 -11.49 -4.73
N PHE A 23 25.58 -10.32 -4.26
CA PHE A 23 24.74 -9.14 -4.08
C PHE A 23 25.32 -7.98 -4.89
N ASN A 24 24.60 -7.55 -5.93
CA ASN A 24 25.04 -6.50 -6.84
C ASN A 24 24.01 -5.36 -6.85
N VAL A 25 24.47 -4.11 -6.81
CA VAL A 25 23.62 -2.94 -6.83
C VAL A 25 24.01 -2.04 -8.00
N VAL A 26 23.06 -1.76 -8.89
CA VAL A 26 23.28 -0.98 -10.11
C VAL A 26 22.34 0.24 -10.13
N PRO A 27 22.73 1.38 -9.50
CA PRO A 27 21.91 2.59 -9.53
C PRO A 27 21.84 3.17 -10.94
N CYS A 28 20.65 3.63 -11.34
CA CYS A 28 20.47 4.33 -12.61
C CYS A 28 19.57 5.56 -12.46
N SER A 29 19.72 6.53 -13.36
CA SER A 29 18.83 7.70 -13.41
C SER A 29 17.48 7.31 -14.02
N ARG A 30 16.47 8.15 -13.83
CA ARG A 30 15.13 7.98 -14.44
C ARG A 30 15.19 7.79 -15.97
N GLU A 31 16.12 8.46 -16.63
CA GLU A 31 16.34 8.36 -18.08
C GLU A 31 16.84 6.96 -18.48
N LYS A 32 17.70 6.35 -17.66
CA LYS A 32 18.27 5.02 -17.90
C LYS A 32 17.41 3.88 -17.34
N THR A 33 16.42 4.17 -16.50
CA THR A 33 15.55 3.14 -15.90
C THR A 33 14.93 2.20 -16.93
N PRO A 34 14.37 2.68 -18.07
CA PRO A 34 13.80 1.77 -19.07
C PRO A 34 14.81 0.79 -19.65
N SER A 35 15.99 1.26 -20.07
CA SER A 35 17.01 0.40 -20.69
C SER A 35 17.66 -0.56 -19.69
N VAL A 36 17.88 -0.13 -18.45
CA VAL A 36 18.37 -1.02 -17.38
C VAL A 36 17.32 -2.08 -17.04
N GLY A 37 16.05 -1.68 -16.92
CA GLY A 37 14.94 -2.60 -16.65
C GLY A 37 14.77 -3.64 -17.76
N GLU A 38 14.87 -3.22 -19.02
CA GLU A 38 14.84 -4.11 -20.19
C GLU A 38 15.93 -5.17 -20.10
N VAL A 39 17.20 -4.77 -19.98
CA VAL A 39 18.33 -5.71 -19.87
C VAL A 39 18.11 -6.72 -18.73
N LEU A 40 17.79 -6.24 -17.53
CA LEU A 40 17.59 -7.14 -16.37
C LEU A 40 16.39 -8.07 -16.52
N CYS A 41 15.38 -7.69 -17.30
CA CYS A 41 14.15 -8.48 -17.47
C CYS A 41 14.16 -9.37 -18.72
N THR A 42 15.10 -9.18 -19.66
CA THR A 42 15.18 -9.98 -20.89
C THR A 42 16.45 -10.81 -21.01
N ASP A 43 17.53 -10.48 -20.28
CA ASP A 43 18.80 -11.22 -20.37
C ASP A 43 18.58 -12.72 -20.05
N PRO A 44 19.09 -13.65 -20.88
CA PRO A 44 18.88 -15.08 -20.70
C PRO A 44 19.53 -15.65 -19.42
N LEU A 45 20.48 -14.95 -18.81
CA LEU A 45 21.12 -15.36 -17.54
C LEU A 45 20.25 -15.05 -16.31
N VAL A 46 19.24 -14.19 -16.43
CA VAL A 46 18.31 -13.87 -15.34
C VAL A 46 17.13 -14.84 -15.37
N ALA A 47 16.95 -15.64 -14.31
CA ALA A 47 15.87 -16.62 -14.23
C ALA A 47 14.62 -16.12 -13.47
N LYS A 48 14.77 -15.07 -12.65
CA LYS A 48 13.76 -14.59 -11.71
C LYS A 48 13.71 -13.06 -11.70
N ILE A 49 12.51 -12.50 -11.70
CA ILE A 49 12.25 -11.08 -11.45
C ILE A 49 11.48 -10.95 -10.13
N SER A 50 11.92 -10.06 -9.24
CA SER A 50 11.11 -9.55 -8.14
C SER A 50 10.97 -8.04 -8.30
N PHE A 51 9.75 -7.51 -8.25
CA PHE A 51 9.50 -6.09 -8.47
C PHE A 51 8.44 -5.53 -7.54
N THR A 52 8.77 -4.43 -6.87
CA THR A 52 7.82 -3.65 -6.06
C THR A 52 7.68 -2.25 -6.63
N GLY A 53 6.46 -1.83 -6.96
CA GLY A 53 6.23 -0.50 -7.54
C GLY A 53 4.87 -0.30 -8.21
N SER A 54 4.80 0.57 -9.20
CA SER A 54 3.52 0.88 -9.85
C SER A 54 3.00 -0.29 -10.68
N THR A 55 1.68 -0.49 -10.69
CA THR A 55 1.03 -1.51 -11.54
C THR A 55 1.34 -1.32 -13.02
N ALA A 56 1.48 -0.07 -13.48
CA ALA A 56 1.85 0.24 -14.86
C ALA A 56 3.24 -0.32 -15.22
N THR A 57 4.23 -0.11 -14.34
CA THR A 57 5.58 -0.66 -14.52
C THR A 57 5.57 -2.18 -14.41
N GLY A 58 4.89 -2.76 -13.42
CA GLY A 58 4.80 -4.22 -13.26
C GLY A 58 4.29 -4.91 -14.54
N LYS A 59 3.25 -4.35 -15.17
CA LYS A 59 2.74 -4.86 -16.46
C LYS A 59 3.76 -4.79 -17.60
N ILE A 60 4.62 -3.78 -17.64
CA ILE A 60 5.70 -3.69 -18.64
C ILE A 60 6.73 -4.80 -18.38
N LEU A 61 7.15 -4.98 -17.13
CA LEU A 61 8.15 -5.99 -16.77
C LEU A 61 7.62 -7.42 -16.99
N LEU A 62 6.34 -7.68 -16.71
CA LEU A 62 5.73 -8.99 -16.99
C LEU A 62 5.68 -9.30 -18.49
N LYS A 63 5.46 -8.31 -19.35
CA LYS A 63 5.53 -8.49 -20.81
C LYS A 63 6.94 -8.86 -21.26
N MET A 64 7.97 -8.20 -20.70
CA MET A 64 9.37 -8.52 -20.98
C MET A 64 9.74 -9.92 -20.46
N ALA A 65 9.26 -10.29 -19.27
CA ALA A 65 9.51 -11.59 -18.66
C ALA A 65 8.94 -12.76 -19.48
N ALA A 66 7.82 -12.53 -20.18
CA ALA A 66 7.10 -13.55 -20.92
C ALA A 66 7.92 -14.15 -22.07
N ASP A 67 8.76 -13.36 -22.73
CA ASP A 67 9.57 -13.80 -23.89
C ASP A 67 10.57 -14.91 -23.52
N THR A 68 10.96 -15.01 -22.25
CA THR A 68 11.86 -16.07 -21.75
C THR A 68 11.26 -16.87 -20.59
N VAL A 69 9.95 -16.74 -20.36
CA VAL A 69 9.19 -17.46 -19.33
C VAL A 69 9.83 -17.33 -17.93
N LYS A 70 10.30 -16.13 -17.57
CA LYS A 70 10.95 -15.91 -16.27
C LYS A 70 9.94 -16.05 -15.14
N LYS A 71 10.37 -16.64 -14.01
CA LYS A 71 9.58 -16.60 -12.78
C LYS A 71 9.46 -15.15 -12.31
N ALA A 72 8.28 -14.72 -11.89
CA ALA A 72 8.02 -13.33 -11.49
C ALA A 72 7.21 -13.28 -10.18
N SER A 73 7.65 -12.43 -9.26
CA SER A 73 6.90 -12.04 -8.06
C SER A 73 6.81 -10.52 -8.07
N MET A 74 5.65 -9.97 -7.78
CA MET A 74 5.44 -8.53 -7.84
C MET A 74 4.53 -8.05 -6.73
N GLU A 75 4.90 -6.91 -6.15
CA GLU A 75 4.09 -6.14 -5.20
C GLU A 75 3.76 -4.79 -5.83
N LEU A 76 2.51 -4.62 -6.24
CA LEU A 76 2.05 -3.51 -7.07
C LEU A 76 1.14 -2.55 -6.29
N GLY A 77 0.50 -1.62 -7.00
CA GLY A 77 -0.35 -0.59 -6.41
C GLY A 77 -1.47 -1.18 -5.54
N GLY A 78 -1.78 -0.45 -4.47
CA GLY A 78 -2.87 -0.76 -3.56
C GLY A 78 -3.96 0.31 -3.63
N HIS A 79 -5.14 0.00 -3.09
CA HIS A 79 -6.17 1.00 -2.86
C HIS A 79 -6.99 0.61 -1.62
N ALA A 80 -6.26 0.42 -0.52
CA ALA A 80 -6.75 -0.30 0.66
C ALA A 80 -8.03 0.32 1.24
N PRO A 81 -9.12 -0.46 1.36
CA PRO A 81 -10.31 -0.04 2.09
C PRO A 81 -10.04 -0.12 3.60
N PHE A 82 -10.60 0.83 4.35
CA PHE A 82 -10.61 0.85 5.81
C PHE A 82 -12.05 0.99 6.27
N ILE A 83 -12.62 -0.10 6.80
CA ILE A 83 -14.04 -0.21 7.10
C ILE A 83 -14.26 -0.10 8.61
N VAL A 84 -15.15 0.79 9.04
CA VAL A 84 -15.51 0.97 10.45
C VAL A 84 -17.00 0.73 10.60
N PHE A 85 -17.36 -0.37 11.25
CA PHE A 85 -18.74 -0.76 11.52
C PHE A 85 -19.27 -0.14 12.82
N ASP A 86 -20.59 -0.10 12.98
CA ASP A 86 -21.23 0.51 14.16
C ASP A 86 -20.81 -0.11 15.49
N SER A 87 -20.45 -1.39 15.48
CA SER A 87 -19.97 -2.12 16.65
C SER A 87 -18.51 -1.81 17.01
N ALA A 88 -17.77 -1.09 16.15
CA ALA A 88 -16.36 -0.79 16.37
C ALA A 88 -16.12 -0.02 17.67
N ASP A 89 -14.99 -0.31 18.31
CA ASP A 89 -14.37 0.64 19.22
C ASP A 89 -13.86 1.82 18.40
N VAL A 90 -14.47 2.99 18.59
CA VAL A 90 -14.16 4.18 17.80
C VAL A 90 -12.78 4.73 18.13
N ASP A 91 -12.32 4.63 19.38
CA ASP A 91 -10.99 5.09 19.75
C ASP A 91 -9.92 4.21 19.07
N ALA A 92 -10.10 2.88 19.12
CA ALA A 92 -9.23 1.95 18.41
C ALA A 92 -9.25 2.17 16.89
N ALA A 93 -10.42 2.41 16.31
CA ALA A 93 -10.56 2.69 14.87
C ALA A 93 -9.88 4.00 14.46
N VAL A 94 -9.97 5.04 15.29
CA VAL A 94 -9.28 6.32 15.04
C VAL A 94 -7.76 6.14 15.14
N SER A 95 -7.25 5.48 16.19
CA SER A 95 -5.81 5.18 16.29
C SER A 95 -5.31 4.36 15.10
N GLY A 96 -6.10 3.36 14.68
CA GLY A 96 -5.85 2.57 13.48
C GLY A 96 -5.77 3.42 12.21
N ALA A 97 -6.76 4.29 12.00
CA ALA A 97 -6.83 5.20 10.86
C ALA A 97 -5.63 6.16 10.82
N MET A 98 -5.24 6.70 11.97
CA MET A 98 -4.09 7.59 12.12
C MET A 98 -2.79 6.87 11.70
N ALA A 99 -2.58 5.68 12.25
CA ALA A 99 -1.40 4.87 12.01
C ALA A 99 -1.32 4.35 10.56
N SER A 100 -2.44 3.92 9.98
CA SER A 100 -2.49 3.39 8.62
C SER A 100 -2.40 4.47 7.55
N LYS A 101 -3.00 5.65 7.77
CA LYS A 101 -3.06 6.73 6.76
C LYS A 101 -1.87 7.65 6.77
N PHE A 102 -1.42 8.10 7.94
CA PHE A 102 -0.46 9.20 8.03
C PHE A 102 0.98 8.73 8.22
N ARG A 103 1.24 7.45 8.46
CA ARG A 103 2.60 6.89 8.41
C ARG A 103 3.25 7.16 7.05
N ASN A 104 4.50 7.64 7.07
CA ASN A 104 5.23 8.07 5.88
C ASN A 104 4.47 9.12 5.03
N SER A 105 3.65 9.97 5.67
CA SER A 105 2.75 10.92 5.01
C SER A 105 1.83 10.26 3.97
N GLY A 106 1.39 9.03 4.21
CA GLY A 106 0.50 8.28 3.32
C GLY A 106 1.17 7.66 2.09
N GLN A 107 2.50 7.58 2.08
CA GLN A 107 3.31 7.09 0.96
C GLN A 107 3.76 5.63 1.16
N THR A 108 2.84 4.73 1.47
CA THR A 108 3.11 3.29 1.52
C THR A 108 2.03 2.52 0.77
N CYS A 109 2.38 1.38 0.19
CA CYS A 109 1.45 0.56 -0.61
C CYS A 109 0.23 0.06 0.19
N VAL A 110 0.38 -0.10 1.51
CA VAL A 110 -0.71 -0.54 2.41
C VAL A 110 -1.44 0.60 3.09
N CYS A 111 -1.08 1.87 2.83
CA CYS A 111 -1.83 2.98 3.41
C CYS A 111 -3.31 2.89 3.01
N SER A 112 -4.19 3.00 4.00
CA SER A 112 -5.63 3.07 3.82
C SER A 112 -5.99 4.28 2.96
N ASN A 113 -6.69 4.07 1.85
CA ASN A 113 -6.99 5.12 0.89
C ASN A 113 -8.49 5.39 0.74
N ARG A 114 -9.34 4.44 1.14
CA ARG A 114 -10.79 4.53 1.03
C ARG A 114 -11.41 4.20 2.38
N PHE A 115 -11.83 5.22 3.13
CA PHE A 115 -12.44 5.00 4.43
C PHE A 115 -13.94 4.84 4.26
N LEU A 116 -14.47 3.70 4.71
CA LEU A 116 -15.89 3.38 4.71
C LEU A 116 -16.33 3.38 6.17
N VAL A 117 -17.22 4.28 6.56
CA VAL A 117 -17.67 4.40 7.95
C VAL A 117 -19.18 4.27 8.01
N GLN A 118 -19.68 3.37 8.86
CA GLN A 118 -21.10 3.08 8.95
C GLN A 118 -21.87 4.27 9.54
N SER A 119 -23.10 4.47 9.07
CA SER A 119 -23.91 5.64 9.35
C SER A 119 -24.20 5.87 10.84
N GLY A 120 -24.31 4.82 11.66
CA GLY A 120 -24.61 4.94 13.09
C GLY A 120 -23.46 5.52 13.92
N ILE A 121 -22.21 5.31 13.51
CA ILE A 121 -21.02 5.84 14.21
C ILE A 121 -20.28 6.95 13.46
N HIS A 122 -20.67 7.24 12.22
CA HIS A 122 -19.95 8.14 11.32
C HIS A 122 -19.56 9.45 11.98
N ASP A 123 -20.52 10.20 12.52
CA ASP A 123 -20.24 11.56 13.01
C ASP A 123 -19.32 11.56 14.23
N ARG A 124 -19.48 10.57 15.12
CA ARG A 124 -18.60 10.36 16.27
C ARG A 124 -17.17 10.00 15.85
N PHE A 125 -17.02 9.13 14.85
CA PHE A 125 -15.72 8.78 14.29
C PHE A 125 -15.05 10.00 13.65
N MET A 126 -15.78 10.78 12.85
CA MET A 126 -15.25 11.97 12.18
C MET A 126 -14.78 13.03 13.17
N GLU A 127 -15.54 13.27 14.25
CA GLU A 127 -15.16 14.20 15.30
C GLU A 127 -13.85 13.77 15.99
N LYS A 128 -13.78 12.52 16.44
CA LYS A 128 -12.58 11.99 17.12
C LYS A 128 -11.36 11.94 16.21
N LEU A 129 -11.53 11.55 14.95
CA LEU A 129 -10.46 11.54 13.96
C LEU A 129 -9.92 12.95 13.70
N SER A 130 -10.82 13.94 13.58
CA SER A 130 -10.44 15.34 13.42
C SER A 130 -9.61 15.84 14.63
N GLN A 131 -10.01 15.48 15.85
CA GLN A 131 -9.27 15.84 17.08
C GLN A 131 -7.89 15.17 17.13
N ALA A 132 -7.79 13.89 16.78
CA ALA A 132 -6.52 13.16 16.72
C ALA A 132 -5.56 13.76 15.68
N MET A 133 -6.08 14.13 14.50
CA MET A 133 -5.29 14.81 13.47
C MET A 133 -4.69 16.13 13.98
N ASP A 134 -5.48 16.96 14.66
CA ASP A 134 -4.99 18.22 15.26
C ASP A 134 -3.96 17.96 16.37
N ALA A 135 -4.18 16.92 17.18
CA ALA A 135 -3.31 16.60 18.32
C ALA A 135 -1.95 16.06 17.87
N GLU A 136 -1.90 15.21 16.85
CA GLU A 136 -0.72 14.38 16.54
C GLU A 136 0.03 14.80 15.28
N LEU A 137 -0.62 15.47 14.31
CA LEU A 137 0.00 15.75 13.01
C LEU A 137 0.73 17.09 13.01
N ARG A 138 2.03 17.04 12.68
CA ARG A 138 2.94 18.19 12.62
C ARG A 138 3.72 18.11 11.32
N VAL A 139 3.42 19.00 10.39
CA VAL A 139 4.14 19.09 9.12
C VAL A 139 5.46 19.81 9.33
N GLY A 140 6.56 19.21 8.89
CA GLY A 140 7.88 19.80 9.07
C GLY A 140 9.01 19.01 8.45
N HIS A 141 10.23 19.44 8.72
CA HIS A 141 11.42 18.76 8.22
C HIS A 141 11.64 17.46 9.00
N GLY A 142 11.87 16.33 8.33
CA GLY A 142 12.00 15.02 8.98
C GLY A 142 13.22 14.81 9.91
N LEU A 143 14.00 15.85 10.18
CA LEU A 143 15.07 15.85 11.20
C LEU A 143 14.66 16.61 12.46
N ASP A 144 13.53 17.32 12.41
CA ASP A 144 12.95 18.00 13.56
C ASP A 144 12.18 16.95 14.39
N PRO A 145 12.49 16.81 15.70
CA PRO A 145 11.86 15.81 16.56
C PRO A 145 10.35 15.96 16.71
N GLU A 146 9.79 17.16 16.49
CA GLU A 146 8.35 17.42 16.59
C GLU A 146 7.61 17.07 15.30
N THR A 147 8.33 16.80 14.20
CA THR A 147 7.71 16.49 12.91
C THR A 147 7.16 15.07 12.89
N THR A 148 5.87 14.95 12.61
CA THR A 148 5.22 13.66 12.36
C THR A 148 4.83 13.48 10.89
N GLN A 149 4.83 14.55 10.09
CA GLN A 149 4.51 14.53 8.66
C GLN A 149 5.63 15.23 7.84
N GLY A 150 6.40 14.42 7.11
CA GLY A 150 7.41 14.91 6.18
C GLY A 150 6.83 15.33 4.81
N PRO A 151 7.66 15.85 3.91
CA PRO A 151 7.22 16.20 2.55
C PRO A 151 6.86 14.95 1.75
N LEU A 152 6.04 15.14 0.73
CA LEU A 152 5.90 14.13 -0.32
C LEU A 152 7.18 14.05 -1.15
N ILE A 153 7.37 12.90 -1.79
CA ILE A 153 8.62 12.57 -2.48
C ILE A 153 9.01 13.57 -3.59
N ASN A 154 8.03 14.24 -4.19
CA ASN A 154 8.22 15.32 -5.16
C ASN A 154 6.94 16.16 -5.37
N SER A 155 7.08 17.28 -6.08
CA SER A 155 5.99 18.21 -6.38
C SER A 155 4.82 17.57 -7.13
N ARG A 156 5.09 16.60 -8.02
CA ARG A 156 4.06 15.90 -8.79
C ARG A 156 3.16 15.05 -7.87
N ALA A 157 3.73 14.47 -6.81
CA ALA A 157 2.94 13.76 -5.80
C ALA A 157 2.01 14.74 -5.06
N ALA A 158 2.51 15.90 -4.64
CA ALA A 158 1.68 16.95 -4.02
C ALA A 158 0.58 17.48 -4.95
N GLU A 159 0.88 17.67 -6.24
CA GLU A 159 -0.10 18.07 -7.26
C GLU A 159 -1.22 17.05 -7.42
N LYS A 160 -0.86 15.75 -7.44
CA LYS A 160 -1.85 14.67 -7.52
C LYS A 160 -2.80 14.68 -6.32
N VAL A 161 -2.29 14.86 -5.11
CA VAL A 161 -3.14 14.95 -3.90
C VAL A 161 -4.06 16.16 -3.98
N ALA A 162 -3.52 17.34 -4.32
CA ALA A 162 -4.31 18.56 -4.47
C ALA A 162 -5.40 18.42 -5.55
N GLN A 163 -5.10 17.74 -6.65
CA GLN A 163 -6.09 17.44 -7.70
C GLN A 163 -7.21 16.55 -7.19
N GLN A 164 -6.91 15.49 -6.43
CA GLN A 164 -7.92 14.61 -5.84
C GLN A 164 -8.80 15.36 -4.82
N VAL A 165 -8.22 16.26 -4.03
CA VAL A 165 -8.97 17.12 -3.10
C VAL A 165 -9.91 18.04 -3.87
N SER A 166 -9.40 18.74 -4.90
CA SER A 166 -10.20 19.66 -5.71
C SER A 166 -11.34 18.94 -6.45
N ASP A 167 -11.08 17.76 -7.01
CA ASP A 167 -12.11 16.96 -7.68
C ASP A 167 -13.22 16.56 -6.69
N ALA A 168 -12.86 16.02 -5.53
CA ALA A 168 -13.82 15.61 -4.52
C ALA A 168 -14.69 16.78 -4.05
N VAL A 169 -14.09 17.94 -3.72
CA VAL A 169 -14.83 19.13 -3.29
C VAL A 169 -15.73 19.66 -4.41
N SER A 170 -15.27 19.68 -5.66
CA SER A 170 -16.09 20.10 -6.81
C SER A 170 -17.30 19.20 -7.06
N ARG A 171 -17.27 17.96 -6.55
CA ARG A 171 -18.33 16.95 -6.64
C ARG A 171 -19.19 16.85 -5.38
N GLY A 172 -19.01 17.77 -4.42
CA GLY A 172 -19.86 17.87 -3.23
C GLY A 172 -19.27 17.27 -1.95
N ALA A 173 -18.02 16.80 -1.95
CA ALA A 173 -17.34 16.47 -0.70
C ALA A 173 -17.09 17.73 0.13
N THR A 174 -17.14 17.58 1.46
CA THR A 174 -16.83 18.65 2.40
C THR A 174 -15.41 18.47 2.92
N LEU A 175 -14.60 19.54 2.80
CA LEU A 175 -13.27 19.64 3.38
C LEU A 175 -13.38 19.97 4.87
N LEU A 176 -13.06 19.02 5.74
CA LEU A 176 -13.10 19.21 7.20
C LEU A 176 -11.77 19.72 7.76
N LYS A 177 -10.64 19.24 7.22
CA LYS A 177 -9.29 19.60 7.64
C LYS A 177 -8.33 19.66 6.46
N GLY A 178 -7.33 20.54 6.56
CA GLY A 178 -6.21 20.64 5.62
C GLY A 178 -6.63 21.05 4.21
N GLY A 179 -6.14 20.30 3.22
CA GLY A 179 -6.49 20.47 1.81
C GLY A 179 -5.57 21.40 1.03
N LYS A 180 -4.59 22.05 1.67
CA LYS A 180 -3.66 22.96 0.98
C LYS A 180 -2.31 22.31 0.72
N ARG A 181 -1.78 22.61 -0.47
CA ARG A 181 -0.37 22.42 -0.77
C ARG A 181 0.44 23.53 -0.10
N LEU A 182 1.55 23.15 0.51
CA LEU A 182 2.49 24.06 1.16
C LEU A 182 3.73 24.21 0.27
N ASP A 183 4.74 24.94 0.75
CA ASP A 183 5.97 25.17 -0.02
C ASP A 183 6.66 23.85 -0.42
N GLY A 184 7.32 23.86 -1.59
CA GLY A 184 7.97 22.67 -2.15
C GLY A 184 7.00 21.51 -2.40
N SER A 185 7.25 20.38 -1.73
CA SER A 185 6.47 19.13 -1.85
C SER A 185 5.68 18.80 -0.58
N PHE A 186 5.46 19.78 0.30
CA PHE A 186 4.65 19.61 1.50
C PHE A 186 3.15 19.70 1.17
N MET A 187 2.34 18.91 1.88
CA MET A 187 0.88 18.86 1.76
C MET A 187 0.29 18.77 3.17
N GLU A 188 -0.75 19.55 3.45
CA GLU A 188 -1.49 19.44 4.70
C GLU A 188 -2.21 18.07 4.79
N PRO A 189 -2.15 17.38 5.95
CA PRO A 189 -3.03 16.26 6.24
C PRO A 189 -4.49 16.65 6.05
N THR A 190 -5.18 15.93 5.16
CA THR A 190 -6.48 16.34 4.64
C THR A 190 -7.55 15.32 4.99
N LEU A 191 -8.68 15.80 5.52
CA LEU A 191 -9.85 14.98 5.86
C LEU A 191 -11.06 15.45 5.05
N LEU A 192 -11.66 14.54 4.30
CA LEU A 192 -12.88 14.79 3.52
C LEU A 192 -14.03 13.92 4.01
N THR A 193 -15.23 14.49 4.07
CA THR A 193 -16.49 13.74 4.29
C THR A 193 -17.47 13.99 3.14
N GLY A 194 -18.53 13.19 3.06
CA GLY A 194 -19.46 13.24 1.93
C GLY A 194 -18.83 12.78 0.62
N VAL A 195 -17.80 11.93 0.69
CA VAL A 195 -17.15 11.37 -0.49
C VAL A 195 -18.05 10.29 -1.09
N THR A 196 -18.09 10.23 -2.42
CA THR A 196 -18.81 9.23 -3.20
C THR A 196 -17.85 8.42 -4.06
N THR A 197 -18.27 7.23 -4.51
CA THR A 197 -17.43 6.30 -5.28
C THR A 197 -17.04 6.80 -6.67
N ASP A 198 -17.66 7.87 -7.18
CA ASP A 198 -17.32 8.45 -8.48
C ASP A 198 -16.15 9.46 -8.44
N MET A 199 -15.76 9.93 -7.24
CA MET A 199 -14.66 10.87 -7.04
C MET A 199 -13.29 10.22 -7.30
N LEU A 200 -12.30 11.01 -7.76
CA LEU A 200 -10.99 10.49 -8.17
C LEU A 200 -10.24 9.76 -7.05
N CYS A 201 -10.33 10.24 -5.81
CA CYS A 201 -9.70 9.60 -4.66
C CYS A 201 -10.24 8.18 -4.38
N MET A 202 -11.45 7.87 -4.86
CA MET A 202 -12.08 6.54 -4.78
C MET A 202 -11.76 5.64 -5.97
N LYS A 203 -11.12 6.16 -7.03
CA LYS A 203 -10.72 5.40 -8.24
C LYS A 203 -9.21 5.27 -8.42
N GLU A 204 -8.45 6.22 -7.89
CA GLU A 204 -7.01 6.30 -8.05
C GLU A 204 -6.30 6.29 -6.71
N GLU A 205 -5.22 5.52 -6.61
CA GLU A 205 -4.35 5.50 -5.42
C GLU A 205 -3.79 6.91 -5.14
N THR A 206 -3.99 7.45 -3.95
CA THR A 206 -3.54 8.80 -3.58
C THR A 206 -2.02 8.88 -3.39
N PHE A 207 -1.46 7.95 -2.60
CA PHE A 207 -0.05 7.98 -2.17
C PHE A 207 0.36 9.32 -1.52
N GLY A 208 -0.45 9.79 -0.58
CA GLY A 208 -0.29 11.05 0.15
C GLY A 208 -1.28 11.20 1.30
N PRO A 209 -1.22 12.29 2.10
CA PRO A 209 -1.93 12.41 3.37
C PRO A 209 -3.39 12.90 3.18
N LEU A 210 -4.14 12.20 2.33
CA LEU A 210 -5.57 12.45 2.07
C LEU A 210 -6.43 11.30 2.61
N LEU A 211 -7.38 11.62 3.47
CA LEU A 211 -8.30 10.69 4.11
C LEU A 211 -9.74 10.97 3.63
N PRO A 212 -10.20 10.32 2.54
CA PRO A 212 -11.56 10.46 2.05
C PRO A 212 -12.51 9.47 2.75
N VAL A 213 -13.63 9.97 3.28
CA VAL A 213 -14.61 9.16 4.01
C VAL A 213 -15.93 9.06 3.26
N VAL A 214 -16.30 7.82 2.94
CA VAL A 214 -17.60 7.43 2.40
C VAL A 214 -18.46 6.88 3.54
N ARG A 215 -19.68 7.37 3.65
CA ARG A 215 -20.68 6.82 4.58
C ARG A 215 -21.40 5.64 3.91
N PHE A 216 -21.58 4.55 4.63
CA PHE A 216 -22.38 3.39 4.18
C PHE A 216 -23.41 2.99 5.25
N ASN A 217 -24.38 2.15 4.88
CA ASN A 217 -25.45 1.71 5.78
C ASN A 217 -25.39 0.22 6.11
N THR A 218 -24.99 -0.62 5.16
CA THR A 218 -25.01 -2.09 5.29
C THR A 218 -23.63 -2.73 5.08
N GLU A 219 -23.42 -3.91 5.66
CA GLU A 219 -22.19 -4.69 5.48
C GLU A 219 -21.95 -5.04 4.02
N GLU A 220 -23.01 -5.40 3.30
CA GLU A 220 -23.01 -5.74 1.89
C GLU A 220 -22.58 -4.56 1.02
N GLU A 221 -23.08 -3.35 1.32
CA GLU A 221 -22.67 -2.11 0.65
C GLU A 221 -21.18 -1.83 0.87
N ALA A 222 -20.70 -1.94 2.10
CA ALA A 222 -19.28 -1.71 2.41
C ALA A 222 -18.37 -2.68 1.64
N LEU A 223 -18.72 -3.97 1.62
CA LEU A 223 -17.98 -4.99 0.88
C LEU A 223 -18.03 -4.76 -0.64
N ALA A 224 -19.19 -4.39 -1.18
CA ALA A 224 -19.34 -4.08 -2.61
C ALA A 224 -18.43 -2.91 -3.02
N ILE A 225 -18.41 -1.83 -2.22
CA ILE A 225 -17.52 -0.67 -2.46
C ILE A 225 -16.05 -1.09 -2.31
N ALA A 226 -15.71 -1.83 -1.26
CA ALA A 226 -14.35 -2.28 -1.00
C ALA A 226 -13.79 -3.13 -2.15
N ASN A 227 -14.57 -4.10 -2.63
CA ASN A 227 -14.16 -5.10 -3.64
C ASN A 227 -14.26 -4.60 -5.08
N ALA A 228 -14.98 -3.50 -5.35
CA ALA A 228 -15.06 -2.90 -6.69
C ALA A 228 -13.70 -2.48 -7.30
N SER A 229 -12.64 -2.42 -6.48
CA SER A 229 -11.30 -2.12 -6.95
C SER A 229 -10.67 -3.28 -7.74
N HIS A 230 -9.93 -2.95 -8.79
CA HIS A 230 -9.14 -3.91 -9.57
C HIS A 230 -7.84 -4.34 -8.85
N VAL A 231 -7.51 -3.68 -7.75
CA VAL A 231 -6.37 -3.98 -6.88
C VAL A 231 -6.87 -4.54 -5.55
N GLY A 232 -6.05 -5.36 -4.91
CA GLY A 232 -6.39 -6.10 -3.69
C GLY A 232 -5.14 -6.43 -2.87
N LEU A 233 -4.45 -5.41 -2.38
CA LEU A 233 -3.23 -5.59 -1.58
C LEU A 233 -3.58 -5.80 -0.10
N ALA A 234 -3.92 -4.72 0.60
CA ALA A 234 -4.35 -4.74 2.00
C ALA A 234 -5.78 -4.21 2.15
N GLY A 235 -6.47 -4.64 3.21
CA GLY A 235 -7.75 -4.12 3.65
C GLY A 235 -7.85 -4.16 5.17
N TYR A 236 -8.69 -3.30 5.74
CA TYR A 236 -8.83 -3.14 7.18
C TYR A 236 -10.30 -3.13 7.57
N CYS A 237 -10.66 -3.76 8.69
CA CYS A 237 -11.99 -3.67 9.26
C CYS A 237 -11.94 -3.53 10.79
N TYR A 238 -12.80 -2.67 11.33
CA TYR A 238 -13.02 -2.48 12.75
C TYR A 238 -14.44 -2.87 13.13
N SER A 239 -14.59 -3.82 14.05
CA SER A 239 -15.86 -4.38 14.53
C SER A 239 -15.64 -5.10 15.86
N GLN A 240 -16.67 -5.16 16.70
CA GLN A 240 -16.70 -6.00 17.91
C GLN A 240 -17.59 -7.24 17.72
N ASP A 241 -18.29 -7.37 16.59
CA ASP A 241 -19.06 -8.57 16.26
C ASP A 241 -18.14 -9.61 15.63
N VAL A 242 -17.85 -10.68 16.37
CA VAL A 242 -16.99 -11.79 15.94
C VAL A 242 -17.50 -12.44 14.65
N SER A 243 -18.82 -12.57 14.48
CA SER A 243 -19.39 -13.17 13.27
C SER A 243 -19.19 -12.26 12.05
N GLN A 244 -19.35 -10.95 12.23
CA GLN A 244 -19.07 -9.95 11.20
C GLN A 244 -17.58 -9.91 10.83
N ILE A 245 -16.68 -10.00 11.82
CA ILE A 245 -15.24 -10.04 11.59
C ILE A 245 -14.89 -11.16 10.61
N TRP A 246 -15.36 -12.38 10.87
CA TRP A 246 -15.07 -13.53 9.98
C TRP A 246 -15.66 -13.33 8.58
N ARG A 247 -16.94 -12.95 8.47
CA ARG A 247 -17.58 -12.71 7.16
C ARG A 247 -16.84 -11.67 6.35
N VAL A 248 -16.49 -10.54 6.96
CA VAL A 248 -15.81 -9.43 6.27
C VAL A 248 -14.37 -9.79 5.92
N ALA A 249 -13.63 -10.42 6.83
CA ALA A 249 -12.24 -10.80 6.58
C ALA A 249 -12.12 -11.82 5.44
N GLU A 250 -13.05 -12.77 5.33
CA GLU A 250 -13.09 -13.75 4.24
C GLU A 250 -13.62 -13.17 2.92
N ALA A 251 -14.58 -12.24 2.99
CA ALA A 251 -15.19 -11.63 1.81
C ALA A 251 -14.36 -10.50 1.20
N LEU A 252 -13.43 -9.89 1.94
CA LEU A 252 -12.54 -8.86 1.40
C LEU A 252 -11.58 -9.47 0.38
N GLU A 253 -11.64 -8.98 -0.86
CA GLU A 253 -10.81 -9.47 -1.96
C GLU A 253 -9.42 -8.80 -1.95
N VAL A 254 -8.68 -9.04 -0.87
CA VAL A 254 -7.33 -8.50 -0.61
C VAL A 254 -6.40 -9.63 -0.15
N GLY A 255 -5.09 -9.42 -0.26
CA GLY A 255 -4.11 -10.43 0.19
C GLY A 255 -3.75 -10.34 1.68
N ILE A 256 -4.02 -9.18 2.33
CA ILE A 256 -3.71 -8.93 3.74
C ILE A 256 -4.91 -8.23 4.39
N VAL A 257 -5.41 -8.75 5.51
CA VAL A 257 -6.53 -8.15 6.27
C VAL A 257 -6.09 -7.76 7.66
N GLY A 258 -6.34 -6.51 8.04
CA GLY A 258 -6.25 -6.02 9.41
C GLY A 258 -7.60 -6.03 10.11
N VAL A 259 -7.70 -6.76 11.20
CA VAL A 259 -8.91 -6.79 12.05
C VAL A 259 -8.61 -6.04 13.33
N ASN A 260 -9.28 -4.91 13.55
CA ASN A 260 -9.07 -4.03 14.70
C ASN A 260 -7.60 -3.57 14.88
N GLU A 261 -6.81 -3.58 13.80
CA GLU A 261 -5.40 -3.19 13.78
C GLU A 261 -5.07 -2.45 12.46
N GLY A 262 -4.36 -1.32 12.55
CA GLY A 262 -3.96 -0.48 11.41
C GLY A 262 -2.52 -0.75 10.94
N LEU A 263 -1.72 -1.47 11.74
CA LEU A 263 -0.32 -1.77 11.49
C LEU A 263 -0.09 -3.28 11.31
N LEU A 264 0.05 -3.70 10.05
CA LEU A 264 0.08 -5.12 9.67
C LEU A 264 1.49 -5.67 9.40
N SER A 265 2.52 -4.82 9.40
CA SER A 265 3.84 -5.19 8.92
C SER A 265 4.58 -6.10 9.91
N THR A 266 4.91 -7.31 9.48
CA THR A 266 5.69 -8.32 10.21
C THR A 266 6.45 -9.17 9.19
N ALA A 267 7.65 -9.65 9.54
CA ALA A 267 8.47 -10.48 8.64
C ALA A 267 8.00 -11.94 8.60
N GLU A 268 7.27 -12.38 9.62
CA GLU A 268 6.84 -13.74 9.86
C GLU A 268 5.53 -14.09 9.12
N ALA A 269 4.74 -13.08 8.73
CA ALA A 269 3.52 -13.25 7.95
C ALA A 269 3.76 -13.02 6.45
N THR A 270 2.84 -13.53 5.62
CA THR A 270 2.90 -13.32 4.17
C THR A 270 2.54 -11.88 3.85
N PHE A 271 3.36 -11.25 3.03
CA PHE A 271 3.04 -9.96 2.44
C PHE A 271 2.79 -10.15 0.96
N GLY A 272 1.60 -9.77 0.49
CA GLY A 272 1.36 -9.59 -0.92
C GLY A 272 -0.07 -9.52 -1.37
N GLY A 273 -0.26 -9.20 -2.65
CA GLY A 273 -1.58 -8.87 -3.21
C GLY A 273 -2.30 -10.00 -3.95
N VAL A 274 -3.59 -9.78 -4.19
CA VAL A 274 -4.41 -10.49 -5.18
C VAL A 274 -4.81 -9.55 -6.32
N LYS A 275 -5.51 -10.06 -7.36
CA LYS A 275 -5.91 -9.28 -8.56
C LYS A 275 -4.69 -8.62 -9.23
N GLN A 276 -4.75 -7.32 -9.51
CA GLN A 276 -3.65 -6.57 -10.12
C GLN A 276 -2.64 -6.01 -9.09
N SER A 277 -2.78 -6.35 -7.81
CA SER A 277 -1.83 -5.92 -6.78
C SER A 277 -0.58 -6.77 -6.71
N GLY A 278 -0.50 -7.92 -7.38
CA GLY A 278 0.75 -8.67 -7.34
C GLY A 278 0.68 -10.12 -7.77
N LEU A 279 1.85 -10.75 -7.67
CA LEU A 279 2.10 -12.18 -7.89
C LEU A 279 3.08 -12.66 -6.82
N GLY A 280 2.82 -13.83 -6.24
CA GLY A 280 3.67 -14.40 -5.18
C GLY A 280 3.48 -13.75 -3.80
N ARG A 281 4.32 -14.14 -2.85
CA ARG A 281 4.34 -13.57 -1.49
C ARG A 281 5.77 -13.33 -1.01
N GLU A 282 5.96 -12.27 -0.24
CA GLU A 282 7.21 -11.97 0.48
C GLU A 282 7.06 -12.27 1.98
N GLY A 283 8.19 -12.45 2.67
CA GLY A 283 8.21 -12.82 4.09
C GLY A 283 7.68 -14.22 4.39
N SER A 284 7.49 -14.54 5.67
CA SER A 284 7.03 -15.82 6.19
C SER A 284 7.82 -17.05 5.73
N LYS A 285 7.27 -18.24 6.00
CA LYS A 285 7.79 -19.51 5.46
C LYS A 285 7.59 -19.66 3.94
N TYR A 286 6.68 -18.91 3.33
CA TYR A 286 6.34 -19.04 1.92
C TYR A 286 7.28 -18.24 1.00
N GLY A 287 7.88 -17.14 1.47
CA GLY A 287 8.66 -16.23 0.63
C GLY A 287 9.89 -16.88 -0.02
N ILE A 288 10.49 -17.89 0.61
CA ILE A 288 11.63 -18.60 0.02
C ILE A 288 11.23 -19.42 -1.22
N GLU A 289 9.98 -19.89 -1.30
CA GLU A 289 9.49 -20.68 -2.44
C GLU A 289 9.48 -19.87 -3.75
N GLU A 290 9.40 -18.54 -3.67
CA GLU A 290 9.54 -17.66 -4.84
C GLU A 290 10.90 -17.79 -5.52
N TYR A 291 11.94 -18.22 -4.81
CA TYR A 291 13.31 -18.34 -5.32
C TYR A 291 13.77 -19.80 -5.53
N LEU A 292 12.86 -20.77 -5.34
CA LEU A 292 13.14 -22.20 -5.52
C LEU A 292 12.40 -22.79 -6.72
N GLU A 293 12.88 -23.94 -7.19
CA GLU A 293 12.22 -24.77 -8.21
C GLU A 293 12.00 -26.19 -7.67
N VAL A 294 10.80 -26.72 -7.86
CA VAL A 294 10.46 -28.07 -7.42
C VAL A 294 10.97 -29.08 -8.43
N LYS A 295 11.79 -30.03 -7.96
CA LYS A 295 12.30 -31.13 -8.79
C LYS A 295 11.76 -32.46 -8.29
N TYR A 296 10.87 -33.06 -9.09
CA TYR A 296 10.43 -34.44 -8.87
C TYR A 296 11.49 -35.43 -9.39
N MET A 297 11.82 -36.44 -8.58
CA MET A 297 12.75 -37.51 -8.93
C MET A 297 12.08 -38.87 -8.73
N CYS A 298 11.77 -39.55 -9.84
CA CYS A 298 11.31 -40.94 -9.82
C CYS A 298 12.52 -41.88 -9.79
N PHE A 299 12.92 -42.31 -8.59
CA PHE A 299 14.01 -43.27 -8.43
C PHE A 299 13.47 -44.70 -8.60
N GLY A 300 13.69 -45.27 -9.80
CA GLY A 300 13.19 -46.60 -10.18
C GLY A 300 14.01 -47.78 -9.64
N ASN A 301 14.09 -48.85 -10.43
CA ASN A 301 14.65 -50.18 -10.08
C ASN A 301 13.72 -51.10 -9.27
N LEU A 302 12.40 -50.94 -9.43
CA LEU A 302 11.41 -51.92 -8.96
C LEU A 302 11.41 -53.13 -9.91
N LYS A 303 11.54 -54.34 -9.34
CA LYS A 303 11.33 -55.61 -10.06
C LYS A 303 9.82 -55.89 -10.20
N PRO A 304 9.39 -56.54 -11.29
CA PRO A 304 7.98 -56.85 -11.52
C PRO A 304 7.35 -57.68 -10.41
#